data_AF-A0A9E3C5R8-F1
#
_entry.id   AF-A0A9E3C5R8-F1
#
_cell.length_a   1.000
_cell.length_b   1.000
_cell.length_c   1.000
_cell.angle_alpha   90.00
_cell.angle_beta   90.00
_cell.angle_gamma   90.00
#
_symmetry.space_group_name_H-M   'P 1'
#
loop_
_entity.id
_entity.type
_entity.pdbx_description
1 polymer ?
#
loop_
_entity_poly.entity_id
_entity_poly.type
_entity_poly.pdbx_seq_one_letter_code
_entity_poly.pdbx_strand_id
1 'polypeptide(L)'
;MTRTWTSLLVLALMTLLWAQSPAAPSLQVTASERQFFQLGDTLGRAAFAYADLEKRANLIHTDRSNPTQLEQLAGLAPVAARNRMDARDGFARALALMQALAAPDAALAPVRRAAAHLAKPLSFSGDAKRIAAFSRRAAQTLASLDEFNQISSVPEAVPIRHWLASPGTAPAGRVWYAEGLIAALAETADAQRMPELLPPVKEIATDLRGLRDWLSLRLPESPTPDQTALETALNDFLRQTSRTGRPQATPLTLPQLQALGDISRRLQTQILGDAAPPAPEKTSAGRGASMDTPTCP
;
A
#
# COMPACT_ATOMS: atom_id res chain seq x y z
N MET A 1 -56.60 -8.54 -29.76
CA MET A 1 -55.56 -7.57 -29.36
C MET A 1 -54.72 -8.21 -28.26
N THR A 2 -53.65 -8.88 -28.64
CA THR A 2 -52.80 -9.69 -27.74
C THR A 2 -51.36 -9.53 -28.21
N ARG A 3 -50.61 -8.63 -27.56
CA ARG A 3 -49.14 -8.53 -27.62
C ARG A 3 -48.74 -7.27 -26.86
N THR A 4 -48.00 -7.44 -25.74
CA THR A 4 -46.97 -6.52 -25.20
C THR A 4 -46.43 -6.89 -23.81
N TRP A 5 -46.77 -8.04 -23.22
CA TRP A 5 -46.27 -8.41 -21.89
C TRP A 5 -45.03 -9.33 -21.87
N THR A 6 -44.59 -9.88 -23.01
CA THR A 6 -43.43 -10.78 -23.06
C THR A 6 -42.08 -10.07 -23.11
N SER A 7 -42.01 -8.81 -23.55
CA SER A 7 -40.72 -8.10 -23.72
C SER A 7 -40.14 -7.52 -22.43
N LEU A 8 -40.96 -7.17 -21.44
CA LEU A 8 -40.49 -6.65 -20.15
C LEU A 8 -39.96 -7.75 -19.23
N LEU A 9 -40.52 -8.97 -19.32
CA LEU A 9 -40.05 -10.10 -18.52
C LEU A 9 -38.67 -10.61 -18.98
N VAL A 10 -38.38 -10.54 -20.28
CA VAL A 10 -37.07 -10.94 -20.83
C VAL A 10 -35.97 -9.94 -20.47
N LEU A 11 -36.27 -8.63 -20.41
CA LEU A 11 -35.30 -7.62 -20.01
C LEU A 11 -34.99 -7.66 -18.50
N ALA A 12 -36.00 -7.97 -17.67
CA ALA A 12 -35.82 -8.17 -16.22
C ALA A 12 -35.06 -9.48 -15.90
N LEU A 13 -35.28 -10.56 -16.67
CA LEU A 13 -34.51 -11.79 -16.53
C LEU A 13 -33.06 -11.65 -17.04
N MET A 14 -32.80 -10.86 -18.08
CA MET A 14 -31.45 -10.61 -18.58
C MET A 14 -30.61 -9.70 -17.66
N THR A 15 -31.25 -8.81 -16.89
CA THR A 15 -30.56 -7.98 -15.88
C THR A 15 -30.31 -8.73 -14.57
N LEU A 16 -31.18 -9.67 -14.20
CA LEU A 16 -30.93 -10.58 -13.07
C LEU A 16 -29.94 -11.72 -13.39
N LEU A 17 -29.72 -12.09 -14.66
CA LEU A 17 -28.66 -13.04 -15.05
C LEU A 17 -27.26 -12.42 -15.18
N TRP A 18 -27.15 -11.09 -15.09
CA TRP A 18 -25.85 -10.40 -14.97
C TRP A 18 -25.42 -10.17 -13.52
N ALA A 19 -26.20 -10.66 -12.56
CA ALA A 19 -25.78 -10.78 -11.18
C ALA A 19 -25.18 -12.18 -10.98
N GLN A 20 -23.87 -12.23 -10.71
CA GLN A 20 -23.04 -13.43 -10.50
C GLN A 20 -22.55 -14.11 -11.79
N SER A 21 -21.76 -13.38 -12.59
CA SER A 21 -20.62 -14.08 -13.19
C SER A 21 -19.86 -14.74 -12.03
N PRO A 22 -19.61 -16.06 -12.06
CA PRO A 22 -18.82 -16.69 -11.01
C PRO A 22 -17.50 -15.92 -10.92
N ALA A 23 -17.13 -15.53 -9.69
CA ALA A 23 -15.87 -14.84 -9.44
C ALA A 23 -14.77 -15.59 -10.21
N ALA A 24 -14.03 -14.87 -11.04
CA ALA A 24 -13.00 -15.47 -11.88
C ALA A 24 -12.11 -16.35 -11.00
N PRO A 25 -11.79 -17.59 -11.41
CA PRO A 25 -11.00 -18.49 -10.58
C PRO A 25 -9.68 -17.80 -10.22
N SER A 26 -9.46 -17.61 -8.91
CA SER A 26 -8.24 -17.03 -8.35
C SER A 26 -7.02 -17.89 -8.72
N LEU A 27 -5.83 -17.31 -8.66
CA LEU A 27 -4.59 -18.09 -8.76
C LEU A 27 -4.62 -19.25 -7.75
N GLN A 28 -4.06 -20.41 -8.14
CA GLN A 28 -4.01 -21.58 -7.27
C GLN A 28 -2.99 -21.35 -6.14
N VAL A 29 -3.46 -20.73 -5.05
CA VAL A 29 -2.69 -20.45 -3.84
C VAL A 29 -3.35 -21.12 -2.65
N THR A 30 -2.53 -21.71 -1.77
CA THR A 30 -2.98 -22.26 -0.50
C THR A 30 -3.41 -21.14 0.45
N ALA A 31 -4.20 -21.48 1.48
CA ALA A 31 -4.62 -20.51 2.49
C ALA A 31 -3.43 -19.86 3.22
N SER A 32 -2.38 -20.63 3.51
CA SER A 32 -1.17 -20.10 4.16
C SER A 32 -0.41 -19.14 3.26
N GLU A 33 -0.22 -19.47 1.97
CA GLU A 33 0.39 -18.59 0.98
C GLU A 33 -0.35 -17.24 0.90
N ARG A 34 -1.69 -17.28 0.87
CA ARG A 34 -2.55 -16.09 0.89
C ARG A 34 -2.34 -15.25 2.15
N GLN A 35 -2.25 -15.88 3.32
CA GLN A 35 -2.01 -15.19 4.59
C GLN A 35 -0.62 -14.54 4.64
N PHE A 36 0.42 -15.18 4.10
CA PHE A 36 1.75 -14.57 4.00
C PHE A 36 1.76 -13.36 3.07
N PHE A 37 1.09 -13.45 1.92
CA PHE A 37 0.91 -12.32 1.02
C PHE A 37 0.17 -11.17 1.70
N GLN A 38 -0.95 -11.47 2.35
CA GLN A 38 -1.73 -10.47 3.08
C GLN A 38 -0.93 -9.84 4.23
N LEU A 39 -0.08 -10.61 4.90
CA LEU A 39 0.82 -10.10 5.95
C LEU A 39 1.82 -9.11 5.36
N GLY A 40 2.46 -9.46 4.24
CA GLY A 40 3.38 -8.57 3.53
C GLY A 40 2.70 -7.27 3.10
N ASP A 41 1.54 -7.37 2.45
CA ASP A 41 0.76 -6.21 2.02
C ASP A 41 0.38 -5.30 3.20
N THR A 42 -0.17 -5.89 4.25
CA THR A 42 -0.63 -5.15 5.43
C THR A 42 0.53 -4.45 6.14
N LEU A 43 1.67 -5.12 6.30
CA LEU A 43 2.86 -4.52 6.92
C LEU A 43 3.47 -3.43 6.05
N GLY A 44 3.54 -3.62 4.73
CA GLY A 44 4.03 -2.61 3.80
C GLY A 44 3.19 -1.34 3.85
N ARG A 45 1.86 -1.47 3.73
CA ARG A 45 0.94 -0.32 3.80
C ARG A 45 1.02 0.41 5.14
N ALA A 46 1.10 -0.33 6.25
CA ALA A 46 1.19 0.26 7.59
C ALA A 46 2.51 1.02 7.78
N ALA A 47 3.62 0.42 7.37
CA ALA A 47 4.95 1.00 7.52
C ALA A 47 5.14 2.25 6.67
N PHE A 48 4.54 2.31 5.47
CA PHE A 48 4.69 3.42 4.52
C PHE A 48 3.49 4.37 4.46
N ALA A 49 2.58 4.30 5.43
CA ALA A 49 1.38 5.16 5.50
C ALA A 49 1.72 6.66 5.49
N TYR A 50 2.91 7.05 5.96
CA TYR A 50 3.32 8.46 6.06
C TYR A 50 4.25 8.93 4.93
N ALA A 51 4.58 8.10 3.94
CA ALA A 51 5.58 8.46 2.92
C ALA A 51 5.28 9.79 2.19
N ASP A 52 4.05 10.01 1.74
CA ASP A 52 3.64 11.29 1.12
C ASP A 52 3.69 12.47 2.12
N LEU A 53 3.38 12.23 3.40
CA LEU A 53 3.51 13.26 4.43
C LEU A 53 4.97 13.68 4.59
N GLU A 54 5.89 12.72 4.67
CA GLU A 54 7.32 12.97 4.76
C GLU A 54 7.83 13.75 3.54
N LYS A 55 7.45 13.33 2.32
CA LYS A 55 7.80 14.05 1.10
C LYS A 55 7.33 15.51 1.13
N ARG A 56 6.05 15.74 1.46
CA ARG A 56 5.49 17.10 1.53
C ARG A 56 6.15 17.93 2.62
N ALA A 57 6.44 17.34 3.77
CA ALA A 57 7.11 18.02 4.86
C ALA A 57 8.55 18.38 4.51
N ASN A 58 9.29 17.50 3.82
CA ASN A 58 10.67 17.75 3.38
C ASN A 58 10.77 18.89 2.34
N LEU A 59 9.71 19.13 1.56
CA LEU A 59 9.63 20.28 0.66
C LEU A 59 9.42 21.61 1.42
N ILE A 60 8.99 21.54 2.69
CA ILE A 60 8.85 22.71 3.55
C ILE A 60 10.16 22.88 4.32
N HIS A 61 11.01 23.79 3.87
CA HIS A 61 12.14 24.24 4.68
C HIS A 61 11.61 24.73 6.03
N THR A 62 12.18 24.25 7.14
CA THR A 62 11.59 24.50 8.46
C THR A 62 12.40 25.55 9.22
N ASP A 63 12.32 26.81 8.80
CA ASP A 63 12.76 27.93 9.63
C ASP A 63 11.68 28.19 10.69
N ARG A 64 12.06 28.04 11.95
CA ARG A 64 11.15 28.15 13.10
C ARG A 64 10.66 29.58 13.34
N SER A 65 11.25 30.57 12.66
CA SER A 65 10.81 31.95 12.69
C SER A 65 9.87 32.32 11.53
N ASN A 66 9.71 31.44 10.54
CA ASN A 66 8.92 31.70 9.34
C ASN A 66 7.46 31.25 9.53
N PRO A 67 6.50 32.19 9.68
CA PRO A 67 5.10 31.86 9.93
C PRO A 67 4.47 31.11 8.75
N THR A 68 4.86 31.41 7.52
CA THR A 68 4.32 30.76 6.31
C THR A 68 4.66 29.28 6.26
N GLN A 69 5.90 28.92 6.63
CA GLN A 69 6.34 27.52 6.67
C GLN A 69 5.64 26.74 7.79
N LEU A 70 5.44 27.38 8.95
CA LEU A 70 4.66 26.79 10.05
C LEU A 70 3.19 26.57 9.67
N GLU A 71 2.59 27.48 8.90
CA GLU A 71 1.22 27.32 8.40
C GLU A 71 1.12 26.19 7.38
N GLN A 72 2.08 26.08 6.46
CA GLN A 72 2.16 24.96 5.51
C GLN A 72 2.26 23.61 6.23
N LEU A 73 3.12 23.49 7.26
CA LEU A 73 3.21 22.28 8.08
C LEU A 73 1.92 22.02 8.86
N ALA A 74 1.28 23.07 9.39
CA ALA A 74 0.01 22.95 10.10
C ALA A 74 -1.11 22.44 9.19
N GLY A 75 -1.10 22.81 7.91
CA GLY A 75 -2.03 22.31 6.90
C GLY A 75 -1.94 20.79 6.66
N LEU A 76 -0.80 20.17 6.99
CA LEU A 76 -0.60 18.73 6.88
C LEU A 76 -1.11 17.92 8.08
N ALA A 77 -1.47 18.57 9.20
CA ALA A 77 -1.88 17.89 10.42
C ALA A 77 -3.08 16.92 10.25
N PRO A 78 -4.13 17.23 9.44
CA PRO A 78 -5.20 16.28 9.18
C PRO A 78 -4.73 15.02 8.42
N VAL A 79 -3.77 15.17 7.51
CA VAL A 79 -3.17 14.03 6.78
C VAL A 79 -2.36 13.18 7.75
N ALA A 80 -1.53 13.80 8.58
CA ALA A 80 -0.77 13.12 9.62
C ALA A 80 -1.66 12.30 10.58
N ALA A 81 -2.80 12.87 10.99
CA ALA A 81 -3.75 12.17 11.85
C ALA A 81 -4.37 10.94 11.17
N ARG A 82 -4.75 11.03 9.89
CA ARG A 82 -5.28 9.89 9.12
C ARG A 82 -4.23 8.81 8.93
N ASN A 83 -3.03 9.17 8.47
CA ASN A 83 -1.93 8.23 8.25
C ASN A 83 -1.58 7.47 9.53
N ARG A 84 -1.66 8.13 10.69
CA ARG A 84 -1.48 7.51 12.00
C ARG A 84 -2.53 6.47 12.34
N MET A 85 -3.80 6.74 12.02
CA MET A 85 -4.88 5.77 12.18
C MET A 85 -4.68 4.57 11.25
N ASP A 86 -4.36 4.82 9.98
CA ASP A 86 -4.15 3.77 8.98
C ASP A 86 -2.97 2.86 9.35
N ALA A 87 -1.85 3.45 9.79
CA ALA A 87 -0.70 2.70 10.28
C ALA A 87 -1.05 1.86 11.51
N ARG A 88 -1.76 2.44 12.49
CA ARG A 88 -2.17 1.73 13.72
C ARG A 88 -3.03 0.52 13.37
N ASP A 89 -4.06 0.72 12.56
CA ASP A 89 -5.02 -0.32 12.22
C ASP A 89 -4.36 -1.39 11.32
N GLY A 90 -3.44 -0.97 10.45
CA GLY A 90 -2.58 -1.87 9.67
C GLY A 90 -1.69 -2.76 10.55
N PHE A 91 -0.94 -2.18 11.50
CA PHE A 91 -0.11 -2.98 12.41
C PHE A 91 -0.95 -3.91 13.32
N ALA A 92 -2.14 -3.50 13.73
CA ALA A 92 -3.06 -4.37 14.47
C ALA A 92 -3.51 -5.58 13.62
N ARG A 93 -3.87 -5.37 12.34
CA ARG A 93 -4.18 -6.46 11.40
C ARG A 93 -2.98 -7.36 11.13
N ALA A 94 -1.80 -6.78 10.93
CA ALA A 94 -0.56 -7.54 10.75
C ALA A 94 -0.28 -8.44 11.97
N LEU A 95 -0.47 -7.93 13.18
CA LEU A 95 -0.29 -8.71 14.40
C LEU A 95 -1.23 -9.92 14.44
N ALA A 96 -2.51 -9.74 14.08
CA ALA A 96 -3.47 -10.83 14.01
C ALA A 96 -3.09 -11.88 12.94
N LEU A 97 -2.60 -11.44 11.78
CA LEU A 97 -2.11 -12.34 10.72
C LEU A 97 -0.88 -13.14 11.17
N MET A 98 0.08 -12.49 11.83
CA MET A 98 1.25 -13.18 12.38
C MET A 98 0.86 -14.21 13.44
N GLN A 99 -0.13 -13.91 14.30
CA GLN A 99 -0.66 -14.87 15.27
C GLN A 99 -1.33 -16.06 14.58
N ALA A 100 -2.13 -15.82 13.54
CA ALA A 100 -2.78 -16.87 12.75
C ALA A 100 -1.76 -17.77 12.02
N LEU A 101 -0.62 -17.20 11.62
CA LEU A 101 0.52 -17.92 11.03
C LEU A 101 1.46 -18.55 12.07
N ALA A 102 1.05 -18.58 13.35
CA ALA A 102 1.83 -19.12 14.46
C ALA A 102 3.25 -18.51 14.57
N ALA A 103 3.38 -17.21 14.28
CA ALA A 103 4.65 -16.50 14.45
C ALA A 103 5.09 -16.53 15.93
N PRO A 104 6.37 -16.80 16.21
CA PRO A 104 6.87 -16.81 17.58
C PRO A 104 6.83 -15.41 18.20
N ASP A 105 6.75 -15.33 19.52
CA ASP A 105 6.65 -14.05 20.24
C ASP A 105 7.76 -13.05 19.90
N ALA A 106 8.97 -13.54 19.63
CA ALA A 106 10.09 -12.71 19.19
C ALA A 106 9.78 -11.96 17.88
N ALA A 107 9.11 -12.61 16.92
CA ALA A 107 8.69 -12.00 15.66
C ALA A 107 7.49 -11.06 15.84
N LEU A 108 6.59 -11.35 16.78
CA LEU A 108 5.45 -10.48 17.10
C LEU A 108 5.88 -9.18 17.79
N ALA A 109 6.98 -9.19 18.55
CA ALA A 109 7.37 -8.08 19.42
C ALA A 109 7.58 -6.72 18.71
N PRO A 110 8.26 -6.62 17.55
CA PRO A 110 8.38 -5.35 16.81
C PRO A 110 7.02 -4.77 16.41
N VAL A 111 6.13 -5.58 15.83
CA VAL A 111 4.80 -5.16 15.39
C VAL A 111 3.91 -4.77 16.57
N ARG A 112 3.94 -5.56 17.65
CA ARG A 112 3.21 -5.27 18.89
C ARG A 112 3.64 -3.95 19.51
N ARG A 113 4.96 -3.66 19.52
CA ARG A 113 5.49 -2.37 20.00
C ARG A 113 5.02 -1.20 19.14
N ALA A 114 5.08 -1.33 17.82
CA ALA A 114 4.61 -0.30 16.89
C ALA A 114 3.10 -0.02 17.08
N ALA A 115 2.27 -1.06 17.09
CA ALA A 115 0.83 -0.92 17.34
C ALA A 115 0.52 -0.26 18.70
N ALA A 116 1.20 -0.72 19.77
CA ALA A 116 1.02 -0.16 21.11
C ALA A 116 1.51 1.29 21.23
N HIS A 117 2.55 1.67 20.48
CA HIS A 117 3.04 3.04 20.40
C HIS A 117 1.98 3.94 19.75
N LEU A 118 1.48 3.56 18.58
CA LEU A 118 0.49 4.32 17.81
C LEU A 118 -0.89 4.40 18.50
N ALA A 119 -1.21 3.45 19.38
CA ALA A 119 -2.42 3.48 20.19
C ALA A 119 -2.42 4.56 21.28
N LYS A 120 -1.25 5.05 21.69
CA LYS A 120 -1.14 6.12 22.69
C LYS A 120 -1.47 7.49 22.08
N PRO A 121 -1.84 8.50 22.87
CA PRO A 121 -1.89 9.87 22.37
C PRO A 121 -0.53 10.32 21.84
N LEU A 122 -0.53 11.08 20.74
CA LEU A 122 0.69 11.62 20.15
C LEU A 122 1.41 12.53 21.16
N SER A 123 2.67 12.23 21.44
CA SER A 123 3.50 13.02 22.35
C SER A 123 4.46 13.93 21.58
N PHE A 124 4.63 15.17 22.03
CA PHE A 124 5.60 16.09 21.44
C PHE A 124 6.94 16.02 22.15
N SER A 125 7.99 15.73 21.39
CA SER A 125 9.38 15.76 21.84
C SER A 125 10.24 16.61 20.88
N GLY A 126 11.50 16.89 21.25
CA GLY A 126 12.45 17.59 20.37
C GLY A 126 11.90 18.84 19.69
N ASP A 127 11.94 18.85 18.36
CA ASP A 127 11.50 19.96 17.52
C ASP A 127 10.00 20.22 17.59
N ALA A 128 9.20 19.15 17.58
CA ALA A 128 7.76 19.25 17.73
C ALA A 128 7.38 19.95 19.05
N LYS A 129 8.07 19.64 20.16
CA LYS A 129 7.83 20.30 21.45
C LYS A 129 8.12 21.80 21.40
N ARG A 130 9.18 22.20 20.70
CA ARG A 130 9.53 23.63 20.53
C ARG A 130 8.50 24.34 19.67
N ILE A 131 8.11 23.74 18.55
CA ILE A 131 7.15 24.32 17.61
C ILE A 131 5.74 24.38 18.20
N ALA A 132 5.40 23.52 19.16
CA ALA A 132 4.09 23.52 19.81
C ALA A 132 3.75 24.85 20.51
N ALA A 133 4.76 25.64 20.91
CA ALA A 133 4.56 26.98 21.46
C ALA A 133 4.05 28.00 20.43
N PHE A 134 4.32 27.77 19.14
CA PHE A 134 3.95 28.66 18.02
C PHE A 134 2.77 28.11 17.22
N SER A 135 2.76 26.80 16.94
CA SER A 135 1.71 26.12 16.21
C SER A 135 1.60 24.66 16.65
N ARG A 136 0.55 24.35 17.40
CA ARG A 136 0.24 22.99 17.85
C ARG A 136 0.03 22.03 16.67
N ARG A 137 -0.54 22.52 15.56
CA ARG A 137 -0.79 21.71 14.35
C ARG A 137 0.51 21.37 13.62
N ALA A 138 1.41 22.34 13.46
CA ALA A 138 2.73 22.06 12.88
C ALA A 138 3.52 21.08 13.75
N ALA A 139 3.44 21.23 15.08
CA ALA A 139 4.04 20.28 16.03
C ALA A 139 3.47 18.87 15.89
N GLN A 140 2.16 18.73 15.67
CA GLN A 140 1.52 17.44 15.39
C GLN A 140 2.09 16.79 14.13
N THR A 141 2.21 17.55 13.03
CA THR A 141 2.81 17.04 11.78
C THR A 141 4.22 16.51 12.02
N LEU A 142 5.07 17.28 12.70
CA LEU A 142 6.47 16.89 12.95
C LEU A 142 6.56 15.67 13.88
N ALA A 143 5.77 15.62 14.96
CA ALA A 143 5.75 14.47 15.85
C ALA A 143 5.29 13.20 15.13
N SER A 144 4.37 13.31 14.17
CA SER A 144 3.96 12.20 13.32
C SER A 144 5.06 11.72 12.36
N LEU A 145 5.93 12.61 11.89
CA LEU A 145 7.12 12.22 11.10
C LEU A 145 8.16 11.51 11.97
N ASP A 146 8.35 11.97 13.21
CA ASP A 146 9.20 11.28 14.18
C ASP A 146 8.68 9.87 14.51
N GLU A 147 7.35 9.69 14.60
CA GLU A 147 6.72 8.36 14.71
C GLU A 147 6.98 7.51 13.47
N PHE A 148 6.83 8.08 12.27
CA PHE A 148 7.07 7.37 11.01
C PHE A 148 8.49 6.79 10.94
N ASN A 149 9.50 7.57 11.28
CA ASN A 149 10.89 7.11 11.31
C ASN A 149 11.13 5.93 12.28
N GLN A 150 10.32 5.80 13.32
CA GLN A 150 10.42 4.70 14.28
C GLN A 150 9.73 3.41 13.80
N ILE A 151 8.73 3.53 12.93
CA ILE A 151 7.87 2.39 12.52
C ILE A 151 8.13 1.91 11.09
N SER A 152 8.73 2.73 10.23
CA SER A 152 8.96 2.41 8.81
C SER A 152 9.85 1.18 8.61
N SER A 153 10.77 0.90 9.54
CA SER A 153 11.66 -0.28 9.50
C SER A 153 11.05 -1.56 10.07
N VAL A 154 9.82 -1.54 10.58
CA VAL A 154 9.19 -2.70 11.23
C VAL A 154 9.10 -3.92 10.31
N PRO A 155 8.73 -3.82 9.02
CA PRO A 155 8.67 -4.97 8.11
C PRO A 155 10.02 -5.69 7.93
N GLU A 156 11.12 -5.00 8.16
CA GLU A 156 12.48 -5.52 8.00
C GLU A 156 13.13 -5.93 9.33
N ALA A 157 12.38 -5.87 10.43
CA ALA A 157 12.91 -6.20 11.75
C ALA A 157 13.54 -7.61 11.76
N VAL A 158 14.75 -7.70 12.30
CA VAL A 158 15.54 -8.95 12.36
C VAL A 158 14.72 -10.16 12.87
N PRO A 159 13.89 -10.04 13.94
CA PRO A 159 13.09 -11.17 14.41
C PRO A 159 12.06 -11.68 13.38
N ILE A 160 11.47 -10.79 12.58
CA ILE A 160 10.52 -11.16 11.52
C ILE A 160 11.27 -11.89 10.41
N ARG A 161 12.42 -11.36 9.97
CA ARG A 161 13.27 -12.00 8.95
C ARG A 161 13.74 -13.38 9.40
N HIS A 162 14.16 -13.54 10.65
CA HIS A 162 14.56 -14.84 11.19
C HIS A 162 13.42 -15.85 11.22
N TRP A 163 12.21 -15.43 11.59
CA TRP A 163 11.04 -16.30 11.57
C TRP A 163 10.68 -16.73 10.14
N LEU A 164 10.64 -15.80 9.18
CA LEU A 164 10.43 -16.10 7.76
C LEU A 164 11.55 -16.96 7.16
N ALA A 165 12.76 -16.88 7.75
CA ALA A 165 13.89 -17.70 7.38
C ALA A 165 13.87 -19.11 7.98
N SER A 166 13.05 -19.34 9.01
CA SER A 166 13.09 -20.57 9.79
C SER A 166 12.59 -21.79 9.00
N PRO A 167 13.09 -23.01 9.28
CA PRO A 167 12.62 -24.23 8.61
C PRO A 167 11.14 -24.54 8.81
N GLY A 168 10.55 -24.03 9.90
CA GLY A 168 9.11 -24.18 10.19
C GLY A 168 8.22 -23.30 9.31
N THR A 169 8.78 -22.31 8.64
CA THR A 169 8.08 -21.47 7.66
C THR A 169 8.29 -22.07 6.27
N ALA A 170 7.20 -22.45 5.59
CA ALA A 170 7.29 -22.96 4.23
C ALA A 170 8.05 -21.98 3.33
N PRO A 171 8.97 -22.43 2.46
CA PRO A 171 9.73 -21.56 1.55
C PRO A 171 8.84 -20.63 0.72
N ALA A 172 7.66 -21.12 0.30
CA ALA A 172 6.65 -20.33 -0.40
C ALA A 172 6.13 -19.15 0.43
N GLY A 173 6.00 -19.30 1.76
CA GLY A 173 5.52 -18.23 2.64
C GLY A 173 6.47 -17.02 2.67
N ARG A 174 7.79 -17.25 2.58
CA ARG A 174 8.78 -16.17 2.48
C ARG A 174 8.64 -15.38 1.19
N VAL A 175 8.46 -16.09 0.08
CA VAL A 175 8.25 -15.46 -1.24
C VAL A 175 6.98 -14.62 -1.19
N TRP A 176 5.88 -15.19 -0.71
CA TRP A 176 4.61 -14.47 -0.66
C TRP A 176 4.60 -13.26 0.24
N TYR A 177 5.28 -13.33 1.38
CA TYR A 177 5.51 -12.16 2.21
C TYR A 177 6.24 -11.04 1.45
N ALA A 178 7.31 -11.37 0.73
CA ALA A 178 8.05 -10.39 -0.07
C ALA A 178 7.21 -9.82 -1.21
N GLU A 179 6.46 -10.65 -1.93
CA GLU A 179 5.55 -10.19 -3.00
C GLU A 179 4.45 -9.27 -2.46
N GLY A 180 3.89 -9.58 -1.29
CA GLY A 180 2.92 -8.72 -0.61
C GLY A 180 3.52 -7.36 -0.25
N LEU A 181 4.75 -7.33 0.27
CA LEU A 181 5.46 -6.09 0.58
C LEU A 181 5.72 -5.25 -0.68
N ILE A 182 6.21 -5.87 -1.75
CA ILE A 182 6.47 -5.20 -3.03
C ILE A 182 5.17 -4.63 -3.60
N ALA A 183 4.08 -5.41 -3.56
CA ALA A 183 2.78 -4.95 -4.04
C ALA A 183 2.28 -3.74 -3.26
N ALA A 184 2.35 -3.78 -1.92
CA ALA A 184 1.99 -2.64 -1.07
C ALA A 184 2.84 -1.40 -1.36
N LEU A 185 4.15 -1.57 -1.48
CA LEU A 185 5.08 -0.48 -1.79
C LEU A 185 4.83 0.11 -3.18
N ALA A 186 4.62 -0.74 -4.19
CA ALA A 186 4.36 -0.31 -5.55
C ALA A 186 3.07 0.49 -5.66
N GLU A 187 2.01 0.03 -5.00
CA GLU A 187 0.75 0.75 -4.95
C GLU A 187 0.84 2.06 -4.18
N THR A 188 1.56 2.06 -3.05
CA THR A 188 1.79 3.28 -2.26
C THR A 188 2.58 4.29 -3.09
N ALA A 189 3.66 3.85 -3.73
CA ALA A 189 4.48 4.66 -4.59
C ALA A 189 3.69 5.22 -5.79
N ASP A 190 2.87 4.40 -6.47
CA ASP A 190 2.00 4.84 -7.57
C ASP A 190 0.98 5.88 -7.11
N ALA A 191 0.25 5.58 -6.02
CA ALA A 191 -0.77 6.48 -5.47
C ALA A 191 -0.18 7.84 -5.07
N GLN A 192 1.06 7.85 -4.56
CA GLN A 192 1.74 9.04 -4.07
C GLN A 192 2.67 9.67 -5.12
N ARG A 193 2.83 9.06 -6.30
CA ARG A 193 3.79 9.46 -7.35
C ARG A 193 5.22 9.60 -6.80
N MET A 194 5.68 8.57 -6.08
CA MET A 194 6.98 8.52 -5.40
C MET A 194 7.83 7.34 -5.90
N PRO A 195 8.44 7.41 -7.10
CA PRO A 195 9.31 6.33 -7.60
C PRO A 195 10.51 6.04 -6.70
N GLU A 196 10.92 7.00 -5.86
CA GLU A 196 11.99 6.88 -4.86
C GLU A 196 11.68 5.93 -3.69
N LEU A 197 10.41 5.56 -3.47
CA LEU A 197 10.04 4.60 -2.42
C LEU A 197 10.39 3.17 -2.77
N LEU A 198 10.60 2.88 -4.05
CA LEU A 198 10.92 1.55 -4.52
C LEU A 198 12.42 1.41 -4.74
N PRO A 199 12.96 0.19 -4.56
CA PRO A 199 14.36 -0.06 -4.88
C PRO A 199 14.64 0.20 -6.37
N PRO A 200 15.91 0.31 -6.77
CA PRO A 200 16.25 0.57 -8.16
C PRO A 200 15.65 -0.47 -9.11
N VAL A 201 15.38 -0.06 -10.35
CA VAL A 201 14.70 -0.87 -11.38
C VAL A 201 15.30 -2.28 -11.54
N LYS A 202 16.62 -2.43 -11.39
CA LYS A 202 17.31 -3.73 -11.54
C LYS A 202 16.94 -4.71 -10.43
N GLU A 203 16.80 -4.22 -9.20
CA GLU A 203 16.42 -5.04 -8.04
C GLU A 203 14.96 -5.47 -8.18
N ILE A 204 14.06 -4.52 -8.45
CA ILE A 204 12.65 -4.82 -8.74
C ILE A 204 12.52 -5.83 -9.89
N ALA A 205 13.27 -5.64 -10.99
CA ALA A 205 13.20 -6.55 -12.12
C ALA A 205 13.73 -7.95 -11.81
N THR A 206 14.56 -8.12 -10.77
CA THR A 206 15.01 -9.44 -10.31
C THR A 206 13.88 -10.13 -9.55
N ASP A 207 13.24 -9.42 -8.63
CA ASP A 207 12.11 -9.95 -7.85
C ASP A 207 10.92 -10.29 -8.77
N LEU A 208 10.57 -9.39 -9.69
CA LEU A 208 9.48 -9.58 -10.65
C LEU A 208 9.71 -10.73 -11.64
N ARG A 209 10.97 -11.11 -11.93
CA ARG A 209 11.23 -12.33 -12.71
C ARG A 209 10.88 -13.57 -11.91
N GLY A 210 11.19 -13.57 -10.61
CA GLY A 210 10.75 -14.62 -9.68
C GLY A 210 9.22 -14.74 -9.69
N LEU A 211 8.51 -13.61 -9.56
CA LEU A 211 7.04 -13.57 -9.66
C LEU A 211 6.53 -14.11 -11.00
N ARG A 212 7.16 -13.74 -12.13
CA ARG A 212 6.77 -14.25 -13.46
C ARG A 212 6.92 -15.76 -13.54
N ASP A 213 8.10 -16.27 -13.20
CA ASP A 213 8.40 -17.71 -13.27
C ASP A 213 7.44 -18.49 -12.36
N TRP A 214 7.12 -17.92 -11.20
CA TRP A 214 6.13 -18.46 -10.29
C TRP A 214 4.71 -18.45 -10.88
N LEU A 215 4.28 -17.33 -11.48
CA LEU A 215 2.95 -17.21 -12.12
C LEU A 215 2.79 -18.27 -13.21
N SER A 216 3.79 -18.44 -14.08
CA SER A 216 3.73 -19.43 -15.16
C SER A 216 3.59 -20.88 -14.65
N LEU A 217 4.04 -21.19 -13.43
CA LEU A 217 3.87 -22.51 -12.80
C LEU A 217 2.48 -22.72 -12.17
N ARG A 218 1.71 -21.65 -11.96
CA ARG A 218 0.48 -21.65 -11.14
C ARG A 218 -0.75 -21.16 -11.90
N LEU A 219 -0.55 -20.69 -13.13
CA LEU A 219 -1.63 -20.50 -14.07
C LEU A 219 -2.26 -21.86 -14.42
N PRO A 220 -3.60 -21.96 -14.47
CA PRO A 220 -4.25 -23.16 -14.93
C PRO A 220 -3.97 -23.37 -16.43
N GLU A 221 -4.19 -24.59 -16.93
CA GLU A 221 -4.04 -24.91 -18.36
C GLU A 221 -4.88 -24.00 -19.28
N SER A 222 -5.98 -23.46 -18.76
CA SER A 222 -6.83 -22.47 -19.43
C SER A 222 -6.95 -21.22 -18.54
N PRO A 223 -6.01 -20.26 -18.64
CA PRO A 223 -6.02 -19.04 -17.84
C PRO A 223 -7.21 -18.14 -18.19
N THR A 224 -7.71 -17.42 -17.20
CA THR A 224 -8.74 -16.40 -17.41
C THR A 224 -8.18 -15.21 -18.20
N PRO A 225 -9.04 -14.36 -18.79
CA PRO A 225 -8.59 -13.12 -19.43
C PRO A 225 -7.77 -12.22 -18.49
N ASP A 226 -8.14 -12.13 -17.21
CA ASP A 226 -7.44 -11.32 -16.22
C ASP A 226 -6.06 -11.89 -15.88
N GLN A 227 -5.95 -13.21 -15.80
CA GLN A 227 -4.68 -13.91 -15.58
C GLN A 227 -3.73 -13.72 -16.76
N THR A 228 -4.24 -13.89 -17.99
CA THR A 228 -3.48 -13.62 -19.22
C THR A 228 -3.04 -12.15 -19.30
N ALA A 229 -3.90 -11.21 -18.91
CA ALA A 229 -3.58 -9.79 -18.87
C ALA A 229 -2.49 -9.45 -17.83
N LEU A 230 -2.54 -10.07 -16.64
CA LEU A 230 -1.51 -9.93 -15.60
C LEU A 230 -0.16 -10.44 -16.10
N GLU A 231 -0.11 -11.65 -16.66
CA GLU A 231 1.12 -12.22 -17.21
C GLU A 231 1.68 -11.36 -18.35
N THR A 232 0.82 -10.86 -19.23
CA THR A 232 1.22 -9.98 -20.34
C THR A 232 1.82 -8.68 -19.82
N ALA A 233 1.15 -8.01 -18.88
CA ALA A 233 1.62 -6.76 -18.28
C ALA A 233 2.97 -6.93 -17.58
N LEU A 234 3.15 -8.03 -16.83
CA LEU A 234 4.40 -8.34 -16.16
C LEU A 234 5.54 -8.58 -17.16
N ASN A 235 5.28 -9.36 -18.21
CA ASN A 235 6.25 -9.61 -19.28
C ASN A 235 6.63 -8.33 -20.03
N ASP A 236 5.67 -7.46 -20.32
CA ASP A 236 5.92 -6.16 -20.95
C ASP A 236 6.77 -5.27 -20.05
N PHE A 237 6.46 -5.20 -18.75
CA PHE A 237 7.25 -4.45 -17.79
C PHE A 237 8.70 -4.95 -17.73
N LEU A 238 8.93 -6.26 -17.64
CA LEU A 238 10.25 -6.87 -17.62
C LEU A 238 11.03 -6.64 -18.93
N ARG A 239 10.35 -6.67 -20.09
CA ARG A 239 10.96 -6.33 -21.39
C ARG A 239 11.36 -4.86 -21.47
N GLN A 240 10.50 -3.96 -21.01
CA GLN A 240 10.79 -2.53 -21.02
C GLN A 240 11.96 -2.19 -20.10
N THR A 241 12.00 -2.76 -18.90
CA THR A 241 13.06 -2.52 -17.92
C THR A 241 14.40 -3.12 -18.34
N SER A 242 14.43 -4.32 -18.94
CA SER A 242 15.67 -4.93 -19.44
C SER A 242 16.32 -4.17 -20.61
N ARG A 243 15.52 -3.56 -21.49
CA ARG A 243 16.01 -2.77 -22.63
C ARG A 243 16.66 -1.45 -22.25
N THR A 244 16.40 -0.94 -21.04
CA THR A 244 16.87 0.41 -20.70
C THR A 244 18.38 0.51 -20.52
N GLY A 245 19.14 -0.60 -20.37
CA GLY A 245 20.61 -0.57 -20.25
C GLY A 245 21.14 0.36 -19.15
N ARG A 246 20.26 0.77 -18.22
CA ARG A 246 20.48 1.89 -17.31
C ARG A 246 21.32 1.46 -16.11
N PRO A 247 22.08 2.40 -15.51
CA PRO A 247 22.89 2.13 -14.33
C PRO A 247 22.05 1.62 -13.16
N GLN A 248 22.70 0.83 -12.29
CA GLN A 248 22.10 0.09 -11.17
C GLN A 248 21.21 0.93 -10.25
N ALA A 249 21.37 2.25 -10.19
CA ALA A 249 20.71 3.13 -9.23
C ALA A 249 19.56 3.97 -9.82
N THR A 250 19.05 3.67 -11.02
CA THR A 250 18.00 4.52 -11.62
C THR A 250 16.62 4.22 -11.01
N PRO A 251 15.89 5.23 -10.49
CA PRO A 251 14.50 5.08 -10.07
C PRO A 251 13.57 4.76 -11.25
N LEU A 252 12.38 4.25 -10.95
CA LEU A 252 11.32 4.07 -11.95
C LEU A 252 10.85 5.42 -12.51
N THR A 253 10.52 5.45 -13.81
CA THR A 253 9.75 6.58 -14.36
C THR A 253 8.29 6.51 -13.90
N LEU A 254 7.55 7.63 -13.93
CA LEU A 254 6.13 7.63 -13.54
C LEU A 254 5.27 6.62 -14.33
N PRO A 255 5.44 6.45 -15.66
CA PRO A 255 4.68 5.43 -16.38
C PRO A 255 5.05 4.00 -15.96
N GLN A 256 6.32 3.73 -15.66
CA GLN A 256 6.76 2.41 -15.17
C GLN A 256 6.20 2.15 -13.76
N LEU A 257 6.24 3.16 -12.90
CA LEU A 257 5.65 3.08 -11.57
C LEU A 257 4.15 2.79 -11.63
N GLN A 258 3.41 3.48 -12.50
CA GLN A 258 1.99 3.22 -12.71
C GLN A 258 1.73 1.80 -13.20
N ALA A 259 2.51 1.33 -14.19
CA ALA A 259 2.39 -0.05 -14.69
C ALA A 259 2.66 -1.09 -13.59
N LEU A 260 3.65 -0.85 -12.73
CA LEU A 260 3.94 -1.72 -11.59
C LEU A 260 2.82 -1.70 -10.54
N GLY A 261 2.23 -0.54 -10.27
CA GLY A 261 1.05 -0.41 -9.41
C GLY A 261 -0.16 -1.17 -9.97
N ASP A 262 -0.40 -1.11 -11.28
CA ASP A 262 -1.46 -1.86 -11.95
C ASP A 262 -1.24 -3.38 -11.90
N ILE A 263 0.00 -3.84 -12.12
CA ILE A 263 0.38 -5.25 -11.96
C ILE A 263 0.13 -5.71 -10.51
N SER A 264 0.55 -4.90 -9.54
CA SER A 264 0.40 -5.19 -8.11
C SER A 264 -1.07 -5.32 -7.73
N ARG A 265 -1.93 -4.36 -8.10
CA ARG A 265 -3.38 -4.43 -7.85
C ARG A 265 -4.01 -5.68 -8.42
N ARG A 266 -3.70 -6.01 -9.67
CA ARG A 266 -4.22 -7.23 -10.33
C ARG A 266 -3.76 -8.48 -9.60
N LEU A 267 -2.49 -8.54 -9.19
CA LEU A 267 -1.97 -9.64 -8.39
C LEU A 267 -2.70 -9.77 -7.05
N GLN A 268 -2.94 -8.65 -6.35
CA GLN A 268 -3.70 -8.63 -5.10
C GLN A 268 -5.11 -9.21 -5.29
N THR A 269 -5.84 -8.76 -6.31
CA THR A 269 -7.17 -9.30 -6.63
C THR A 269 -7.12 -10.80 -6.92
N GLN A 270 -6.11 -11.27 -7.66
CA GLN A 270 -5.97 -12.69 -7.99
C GLN A 270 -5.62 -13.58 -6.77
N ILE A 271 -4.96 -13.04 -5.74
CA ILE A 271 -4.54 -13.79 -4.54
C ILE A 271 -5.56 -13.67 -3.43
N LEU A 272 -6.03 -12.46 -3.13
CA LEU A 272 -6.90 -12.15 -1.99
C LEU A 272 -8.39 -12.22 -2.37
N GLY A 273 -8.73 -12.11 -3.66
CA GLY A 273 -10.10 -11.93 -4.14
C GLY A 273 -10.62 -10.49 -3.93
N ASP A 274 -11.94 -10.31 -4.02
CA ASP A 274 -12.62 -9.02 -3.78
C ASP A 274 -12.50 -8.52 -2.32
N ALA A 275 -11.89 -9.31 -1.43
CA ALA A 275 -11.59 -8.93 -0.05
C ALA A 275 -10.34 -8.04 0.09
N ALA A 276 -9.73 -7.61 -1.03
CA ALA A 276 -8.62 -6.66 -1.01
C ALA A 276 -9.04 -5.36 -0.29
N PRO A 277 -8.21 -4.80 0.61
CA PRO A 277 -8.51 -3.52 1.23
C PRO A 277 -8.66 -2.45 0.14
N PRO A 278 -9.60 -1.49 0.30
CA PRO A 278 -9.83 -0.46 -0.71
C PRO A 278 -8.53 0.30 -0.97
N ALA A 279 -8.27 0.58 -2.25
CA ALA A 279 -7.11 1.38 -2.66
C ALA A 279 -7.12 2.71 -1.90
N PRO A 280 -5.94 3.27 -1.54
CA PRO A 280 -5.88 4.61 -1.00
C PRO A 280 -6.56 5.57 -1.98
N GLU A 281 -7.54 6.33 -1.50
CA GLU A 281 -8.28 7.28 -2.34
C GLU A 281 -7.29 8.16 -3.09
N LYS A 282 -7.39 8.18 -4.43
CA LYS A 282 -6.66 9.14 -5.25
C LYS A 282 -7.10 10.52 -4.80
N THR A 283 -6.27 11.22 -4.03
CA THR A 283 -6.50 12.61 -3.65
C THR A 283 -6.70 13.42 -4.92
N SER A 284 -7.95 13.75 -5.24
CA SER A 284 -8.28 14.75 -6.24
C SER A 284 -7.70 16.06 -5.74
N ALA A 285 -6.68 16.56 -6.46
CA ALA A 285 -6.24 17.94 -6.32
C ALA A 285 -7.47 18.87 -6.42
N GLY A 286 -7.52 19.85 -5.52
CA GLY A 286 -8.71 20.60 -5.17
C GLY A 286 -9.53 21.15 -6.33
N ARG A 287 -10.86 21.08 -6.16
CA ARG A 287 -11.80 22.01 -6.77
C ARG A 287 -12.58 22.72 -5.66
N GLY A 288 -12.42 24.04 -5.63
CA GLY A 288 -13.46 24.99 -5.25
C GLY A 288 -13.76 25.15 -3.76
N ALA A 289 -13.19 26.21 -3.16
CA ALA A 289 -13.95 27.02 -2.23
C ALA A 289 -13.83 28.47 -2.69
N SER A 290 -14.90 28.94 -3.33
CA SER A 290 -15.13 30.34 -3.67
C SER A 290 -15.15 31.16 -2.38
N MET A 291 -14.47 32.31 -2.38
CA MET A 291 -14.58 33.30 -1.32
C MET A 291 -15.98 33.92 -1.37
N ASP A 292 -16.80 33.64 -0.37
CA ASP A 292 -17.92 34.50 -0.01
C ASP A 292 -17.46 35.37 1.17
N THR A 293 -17.31 36.66 0.89
CA THR A 293 -17.08 37.72 1.89
C THR A 293 -18.33 37.91 2.75
N PRO A 294 -18.24 37.96 4.09
CA PRO A 294 -19.35 38.38 4.92
C PRO A 294 -19.40 39.91 4.99
N THR A 295 -20.53 40.47 4.58
CA THR A 295 -20.96 41.83 4.92
C THR A 295 -21.31 41.91 6.42
N CYS A 296 -20.69 42.85 7.13
CA CYS A 296 -21.08 43.23 8.49
C CYS A 296 -22.40 44.02 8.49
N PRO A 297 -23.23 43.87 9.52
CA PRO A 297 -23.89 45.00 10.18
C PRO A 297 -23.00 45.60 11.28
#